data_AF-A0A8X7XE47-F1
#
_entry.id   AF-A0A8X7XE47-F1
#
_cell.length_a   1.000
_cell.length_b   1.000
_cell.length_c   1.000
_cell.angle_alpha   90.00
_cell.angle_beta   90.00
_cell.angle_gamma   90.00
#
_symmetry.space_group_name_H-M   'P 1'
#
loop_
_entity.id
_entity.type
_entity.pdbx_description
1 polymer ?
#
loop_
_entity_poly.entity_id
_entity_poly.type
_entity_poly.pdbx_seq_one_letter_code
_entity_poly.pdbx_strand_id
1 'polypeptide(L)'
;MDSSKRLRSFTAGEKLKVILEAEKIGNRATGRNLFQSHVFEIGTEERKTFDPLVVEKRPNPLPVSVPYLSPLVLRKELESFLENEGDQVIYTHKFINQHPIIFWNLVWYFRRLDLPSNLPGLILSSEHCNNGIQLPQTNLSQDSKLVYVQLLWDNINLHQESEEPLYLCWRRLREKRSTLSPVDHQETRTLLNTIVRSIQTNDVYTPINLLIREIKRHPDIKRQRSVYREILFLSLVSLGKENIDIEAFDREYKSAYDELSPDQLKFLHQIDTPPSNNVQWCLKCFGAPVI
;
A
#
# COMPACT_ATOMS: atom_id res chain seq x y z
N MET A 1 29.00 -16.70 26.38
CA MET A 1 29.60 -16.85 25.04
C MET A 1 28.79 -17.90 24.29
N ASP A 2 27.85 -17.47 23.46
CA ASP A 2 27.75 -17.90 22.06
C ASP A 2 26.65 -17.04 21.39
N SER A 3 27.08 -15.92 20.83
CA SER A 3 26.23 -15.03 20.02
C SER A 3 26.70 -15.13 18.59
N SER A 4 26.54 -16.32 17.99
CA SER A 4 26.74 -16.50 16.57
C SER A 4 25.60 -15.81 15.81
N LYS A 5 25.71 -14.49 15.63
CA LYS A 5 24.86 -13.71 14.72
C LYS A 5 25.07 -14.31 13.32
N ARG A 6 24.07 -15.01 12.79
CA ARG A 6 24.07 -15.49 11.40
C ARG A 6 24.28 -14.29 10.46
N LEU A 7 25.46 -14.20 9.84
CA LEU A 7 25.71 -13.28 8.74
C LEU A 7 24.96 -13.80 7.50
N ARG A 8 24.08 -12.97 6.92
CA ARG A 8 23.44 -13.26 5.62
C ARG A 8 24.27 -12.61 4.50
N SER A 9 24.63 -13.36 3.46
CA SER A 9 25.13 -12.79 2.21
C SER A 9 23.98 -12.61 1.23
N PHE A 10 23.83 -11.43 0.62
CA PHE A 10 22.96 -11.26 -0.55
C PHE A 10 23.58 -11.99 -1.72
N THR A 11 22.84 -12.92 -2.31
CA THR A 11 23.20 -13.56 -3.59
C THR A 11 22.86 -12.63 -4.75
N ALA A 12 23.51 -12.82 -5.89
CA ALA A 12 23.28 -12.02 -7.09
C ALA A 12 21.81 -12.18 -7.57
N GLY A 13 20.99 -11.15 -7.33
CA GLY A 13 19.59 -11.10 -7.75
C GLY A 13 18.57 -10.90 -6.63
N GLU A 14 18.96 -11.03 -5.35
CA GLU A 14 18.06 -10.75 -4.23
C GLU A 14 17.88 -9.24 -4.01
N LYS A 15 16.62 -8.78 -3.98
CA LYS A 15 16.27 -7.39 -3.61
C LYS A 15 15.34 -7.37 -2.41
N LEU A 16 15.56 -6.46 -1.48
CA LEU A 16 14.64 -6.15 -0.39
C LEU A 16 13.48 -5.31 -0.89
N LYS A 17 12.25 -5.78 -0.72
CA LYS A 17 11.05 -4.99 -0.98
C LYS A 17 10.67 -4.18 0.28
N VAL A 18 10.34 -2.90 0.14
CA VAL A 18 9.84 -2.05 1.20
C VAL A 18 8.52 -1.44 0.75
N ILE A 19 7.45 -1.68 1.48
CA ILE A 19 6.13 -1.13 1.15
C ILE A 19 5.86 0.07 2.05
N LEU A 20 5.49 1.20 1.46
CA LEU A 20 5.02 2.38 2.17
C LEU A 20 3.58 2.69 1.79
N GLU A 21 2.71 2.81 2.79
CA GLU A 21 1.37 3.37 2.62
C GLU A 21 1.17 4.52 3.60
N ALA A 22 0.67 5.66 3.09
CA ALA A 22 0.27 6.79 3.91
C ALA A 22 -1.25 6.79 4.03
N GLU A 23 -1.74 6.64 5.26
CA GLU A 23 -3.17 6.67 5.54
C GLU A 23 -3.52 7.81 6.50
N LYS A 24 -4.67 8.44 6.28
CA LYS A 24 -5.21 9.43 7.19
C LYS A 24 -5.89 8.71 8.36
N ILE A 25 -5.30 8.81 9.56
CA ILE A 25 -5.87 8.32 10.80
C ILE A 25 -6.32 9.53 11.63
N GLY A 26 -7.62 9.66 11.83
CA GLY A 26 -8.17 10.74 12.63
C GLY A 26 -9.37 10.27 13.44
N ASN A 27 -9.30 10.43 14.75
CA ASN A 27 -10.46 10.30 15.62
C ASN A 27 -11.02 11.72 15.86
N ARG A 28 -12.34 11.92 15.70
CA ARG A 28 -12.99 13.24 15.85
C ARG A 28 -12.70 13.90 17.20
N ALA A 29 -12.31 13.12 18.21
CA ALA A 29 -12.04 13.59 19.58
C ALA A 29 -10.78 14.46 19.74
N THR A 30 -9.75 14.33 18.89
CA THR A 30 -8.45 15.01 19.11
C THR A 30 -8.14 16.13 18.11
N GLY A 31 -9.03 16.38 17.14
CA GLY A 31 -8.90 17.50 16.19
C GLY A 31 -7.67 17.46 15.26
N ARG A 32 -6.82 16.43 15.34
CA ARG A 32 -5.62 16.29 14.50
C ARG A 32 -5.86 15.22 13.45
N ASN A 33 -5.86 15.64 12.19
CA ASN A 33 -5.69 14.74 11.06
C ASN A 33 -4.24 14.24 11.09
N LEU A 34 -3.99 13.06 11.64
CA LEU A 34 -2.68 12.44 11.58
C LEU A 34 -2.61 11.61 10.30
N PHE A 35 -1.53 11.75 9.56
CA PHE A 35 -1.21 10.81 8.51
C PHE A 35 -0.15 9.87 9.07
N GLN A 36 -0.30 8.58 8.86
CA GLN A 36 0.59 7.58 9.41
C GLN A 36 1.14 6.74 8.26
N SER A 37 2.47 6.75 8.13
CA SER A 37 3.15 5.90 7.14
C SER A 37 3.41 4.55 7.79
N HIS A 38 2.86 3.51 7.19
CA HIS A 38 3.10 2.14 7.61
C HIS A 38 4.13 1.52 6.67
N VAL A 39 5.22 1.05 7.25
CA VAL A 39 6.27 0.33 6.52
C VAL A 39 6.06 -1.16 6.71
N PHE A 40 5.95 -1.91 5.62
CA PHE A 40 5.78 -3.37 5.65
C PHE A 40 6.97 -4.10 5.02
N GLU A 41 7.06 -5.38 5.40
CA GLU A 41 8.20 -6.30 5.33
C GLU A 41 9.19 -6.17 4.16
N ILE A 42 10.44 -6.37 4.57
CA ILE A 42 11.66 -6.65 3.82
C ILE A 42 11.67 -8.10 3.32
N GLY A 43 11.01 -8.33 2.18
CA GLY A 43 11.03 -9.63 1.49
C GLY A 43 12.07 -9.67 0.37
N THR A 44 12.74 -10.80 0.16
CA THR A 44 13.60 -10.98 -1.02
C THR A 44 12.77 -11.21 -2.28
N GLU A 45 12.98 -10.39 -3.30
CA GLU A 45 12.35 -10.52 -4.60
C GLU A 45 12.94 -11.73 -5.34
N GLU A 46 12.45 -12.93 -5.04
CA GLU A 46 12.81 -14.14 -5.78
C GLU A 46 12.22 -14.07 -7.20
N ARG A 47 13.07 -13.98 -8.23
CA ARG A 47 12.65 -14.11 -9.62
C ARG A 47 12.55 -15.59 -10.03
N LYS A 48 11.29 -16.04 -10.07
CA LYS A 48 10.61 -16.99 -10.99
C LYS A 48 10.99 -18.48 -11.02
N THR A 49 9.88 -19.23 -11.10
CA THR A 49 9.67 -20.69 -11.25
C THR A 49 9.77 -21.48 -9.95
N PHE A 50 8.85 -22.44 -9.77
CA PHE A 50 8.71 -23.44 -8.69
C PHE A 50 7.53 -23.28 -7.71
N ASP A 51 7.06 -24.46 -7.31
CA ASP A 51 5.70 -24.87 -6.94
C ASP A 51 4.93 -24.00 -5.92
N PRO A 52 3.60 -23.83 -6.11
CA PRO A 52 2.75 -23.06 -5.22
C PRO A 52 2.41 -23.77 -3.89
N LEU A 53 3.18 -24.78 -3.45
CA LEU A 53 2.85 -25.59 -2.27
C LEU A 53 3.88 -25.55 -1.13
N VAL A 54 5.00 -24.85 -1.24
CA VAL A 54 5.94 -24.69 -0.12
C VAL A 54 6.52 -23.29 -0.07
N VAL A 55 5.66 -22.29 0.15
CA VAL A 55 6.11 -21.06 0.79
C VAL A 55 5.48 -21.06 2.16
N GLU A 56 6.25 -21.49 3.17
CA GLU A 56 5.95 -21.10 4.55
C GLU A 56 5.79 -19.57 4.52
N LYS A 57 4.55 -19.10 4.63
CA LYS A 57 4.26 -17.67 4.80
C LYS A 57 5.00 -17.25 6.05
N ARG A 58 6.20 -16.66 5.89
CA ARG A 58 6.86 -15.98 7.00
C ARG A 58 5.84 -14.99 7.55
N PRO A 59 5.58 -14.98 8.87
CA PRO A 59 4.69 -13.99 9.44
C PRO A 59 5.31 -12.62 9.14
N ASN A 60 4.55 -11.77 8.44
CA ASN A 60 4.99 -10.41 8.15
C ASN A 60 5.45 -9.76 9.49
N PRO A 61 6.67 -9.20 9.59
CA PRO A 61 7.10 -8.43 10.73
C PRO A 61 6.13 -7.28 10.98
N LEU A 62 6.06 -6.88 12.24
CA LEU A 62 5.18 -5.84 12.71
C LEU A 62 5.44 -4.54 11.92
N PRO A 63 4.37 -3.89 11.41
CA PRO A 63 4.53 -2.69 10.61
C PRO A 63 5.13 -1.55 11.44
N VAL A 64 6.04 -0.77 10.82
CA VAL A 64 6.63 0.40 11.49
C VAL A 64 5.68 1.59 11.40
N SER A 65 5.31 2.06 12.58
CA SER A 65 4.51 3.21 12.96
C SER A 65 5.13 4.62 12.87
N VAL A 66 5.06 5.42 11.80
CA VAL A 66 5.56 6.81 11.86
C VAL A 66 4.56 7.90 11.47
N PRO A 67 4.54 9.04 12.17
CA PRO A 67 3.82 10.23 11.72
C PRO A 67 4.32 10.73 10.37
N TYR A 68 3.39 11.08 9.50
CA TYR A 68 3.66 11.77 8.25
C TYR A 68 3.81 13.27 8.52
N LEU A 69 4.82 13.86 7.90
CA LEU A 69 5.13 15.28 7.99
C LEU A 69 4.76 15.96 6.67
N SER A 70 4.12 17.13 6.76
CA SER A 70 3.94 17.97 5.58
C SER A 70 5.32 18.41 5.04
N PRO A 71 5.44 18.76 3.74
CA PRO A 71 6.74 19.09 3.15
C PRO A 71 7.47 20.21 3.89
N LEU A 72 6.73 21.20 4.39
CA LEU A 72 7.27 22.33 5.15
C LEU A 72 7.79 21.91 6.53
N VAL A 73 7.04 21.07 7.23
CA VAL A 73 7.47 20.55 8.53
C VAL A 73 8.68 19.64 8.33
N LEU A 74 8.65 18.73 7.36
CA LEU A 74 9.77 17.85 7.06
C LEU A 74 11.05 18.64 6.75
N ARG A 75 10.94 19.69 5.93
CA ARG A 75 12.07 20.58 5.62
C ARG A 75 12.65 21.20 6.88
N LYS A 76 11.80 21.79 7.74
CA LYS A 76 12.25 22.42 8.99
C LYS A 76 12.93 21.41 9.93
N GLU A 77 12.31 20.24 10.13
CA GLU A 77 12.86 19.18 10.98
C GLU A 77 14.19 18.66 10.44
N LEU A 78 14.33 18.55 9.11
CA LEU A 78 15.58 18.14 8.46
C LEU A 78 16.68 19.20 8.61
N GLU A 79 16.38 20.47 8.33
CA GLU A 79 17.33 21.59 8.50
C GLU A 79 17.85 21.64 9.95
N SER A 80 16.94 21.60 10.92
CA SER A 80 17.28 21.55 12.36
C SER A 80 18.11 20.32 12.71
N PHE A 81 17.78 19.14 12.17
CA PHE A 81 18.56 17.93 12.42
C PHE A 81 20.01 18.06 11.90
N LEU A 82 20.17 18.58 10.68
CA LEU A 82 21.49 18.76 10.06
C LEU A 82 22.35 19.80 10.79
N GLU A 83 21.74 20.88 11.30
CA GLU A 83 22.44 21.90 12.10
C GLU A 83 23.00 21.33 13.42
N ASN A 84 22.29 20.39 14.05
CA ASN A 84 22.65 19.86 15.35
C ASN A 84 23.58 18.62 15.29
N GLU A 85 23.30 17.69 14.36
CA GLU A 85 23.98 16.39 14.28
C GLU A 85 25.06 16.36 13.19
N GLY A 86 25.03 17.33 12.26
CA GLY A 86 25.88 17.37 11.09
C GLY A 86 25.36 16.54 9.91
N ASP A 87 25.89 16.82 8.72
CA ASP A 87 25.43 16.21 7.47
C ASP A 87 25.83 14.74 7.33
N GLN A 88 26.92 14.32 7.98
CA GLN A 88 27.42 12.94 7.87
C GLN A 88 26.43 11.90 8.42
N VAL A 89 25.56 12.29 9.35
CA VAL A 89 24.66 11.35 10.02
C VAL A 89 23.64 10.75 9.03
N ILE A 90 23.23 11.50 7.99
CA ILE A 90 22.27 11.03 6.98
C ILE A 90 22.77 9.84 6.15
N TYR A 91 24.07 9.54 6.17
CA TYR A 91 24.67 8.41 5.44
C TYR A 91 24.83 7.16 6.30
N THR A 92 24.36 7.19 7.55
CA THR A 92 24.58 6.11 8.50
C THR A 92 23.27 5.48 8.96
N HIS A 93 23.32 4.21 9.39
CA HIS A 93 22.17 3.52 10.00
C HIS A 93 21.68 4.20 11.29
N LYS A 94 22.46 5.11 11.90
CA LYS A 94 22.00 5.90 13.04
C LYS A 94 20.81 6.78 12.67
N PHE A 95 20.77 7.29 11.43
CA PHE A 95 19.69 8.16 10.97
C PHE A 95 18.31 7.49 11.05
N ILE A 96 18.20 6.25 10.56
CA ILE A 96 16.96 5.48 10.62
C ILE A 96 16.57 5.09 12.05
N ASN A 97 17.55 4.80 12.91
CA ASN A 97 17.29 4.34 14.28
C ASN A 97 16.93 5.48 15.24
N GLN A 98 17.61 6.62 15.13
CA GLN A 98 17.44 7.77 16.03
C GLN A 98 16.37 8.74 15.53
N HIS A 99 16.21 8.88 14.20
CA HIS A 99 15.28 9.81 13.57
C HIS A 99 14.35 9.12 12.55
N PRO A 100 13.62 8.05 12.95
CA PRO A 100 12.80 7.26 12.03
C PRO A 100 11.72 8.10 11.33
N ILE A 101 11.16 9.11 12.00
CA ILE A 101 10.12 9.98 11.44
C ILE A 101 10.65 10.74 10.21
N ILE A 102 11.82 11.39 10.33
CA ILE A 102 12.42 12.17 9.24
C ILE A 102 12.84 11.21 8.12
N PHE A 103 13.51 10.11 8.45
CA PHE A 103 13.99 9.12 7.49
C PHE A 103 12.86 8.59 6.60
N TRP A 104 11.79 8.07 7.20
CA TRP A 104 10.70 7.43 6.43
C TRP A 104 9.89 8.43 5.60
N ASN A 105 9.70 9.64 6.10
CA ASN A 105 9.08 10.70 5.30
C ASN A 105 9.96 11.07 4.09
N LEU A 106 11.29 11.15 4.24
CA LEU A 106 12.18 11.39 3.11
C LEU A 106 12.14 10.24 2.10
N VAL A 107 12.24 8.98 2.54
CA VAL A 107 12.12 7.82 1.64
C VAL A 107 10.80 7.88 0.87
N TRP A 108 9.70 8.23 1.54
CA TRP A 108 8.40 8.38 0.91
C TRP A 108 8.35 9.50 -0.14
N TYR A 109 8.81 10.72 0.20
CA TYR A 109 8.79 11.84 -0.75
C TYR A 109 9.73 11.61 -1.92
N PHE A 110 10.95 11.12 -1.68
CA PHE A 110 11.90 10.84 -2.75
C PHE A 110 11.33 9.78 -3.70
N ARG A 111 10.71 8.72 -3.15
CA ARG A 111 10.08 7.71 -3.99
C ARG A 111 8.87 8.26 -4.75
N ARG A 112 8.03 9.07 -4.11
CA ARG A 112 6.82 9.63 -4.72
C ARG A 112 7.12 10.65 -5.82
N LEU A 113 8.20 11.40 -5.67
CA LEU A 113 8.65 12.41 -6.63
C LEU A 113 9.64 11.85 -7.67
N ASP A 114 9.92 10.55 -7.61
CA ASP A 114 10.93 9.88 -8.45
C ASP A 114 12.32 10.55 -8.39
N LEU A 115 12.71 11.00 -7.19
CA LEU A 115 14.00 11.61 -6.93
C LEU A 115 15.06 10.54 -6.62
N PRO A 116 16.30 10.71 -7.11
CA PRO A 116 17.39 9.79 -6.77
C PRO A 116 17.71 9.87 -5.26
N SER A 117 17.87 8.70 -4.63
CA SER A 117 18.16 8.63 -3.19
C SER A 117 19.02 7.41 -2.84
N ASN A 118 19.96 7.61 -1.91
CA ASN A 118 20.70 6.52 -1.28
C ASN A 118 20.05 6.06 0.04
N LEU A 119 19.01 6.76 0.52
CA LEU A 119 18.32 6.44 1.77
C LEU A 119 17.81 5.00 1.85
N PRO A 120 17.24 4.40 0.78
CA PRO A 120 16.82 3.01 0.83
C PRO A 120 17.97 2.04 1.17
N GLY A 121 19.19 2.33 0.73
CA GLY A 121 20.38 1.52 1.03
C GLY A 121 20.67 1.42 2.53
N LEU A 122 20.31 2.45 3.33
CA LEU A 122 20.54 2.44 4.78
C LEU A 122 19.70 1.39 5.51
N ILE A 123 18.58 0.97 4.92
CA ILE A 123 17.70 -0.07 5.45
C ILE A 123 18.46 -1.41 5.56
N LEU A 124 19.33 -1.70 4.59
CA LEU A 124 20.20 -2.89 4.61
C LEU A 124 21.11 -2.91 5.85
N SER A 125 21.60 -1.75 6.26
CA SER A 125 22.51 -1.64 7.40
C SER A 125 21.82 -1.54 8.77
N SER A 126 20.50 -1.42 8.82
CA SER A 126 19.76 -1.25 10.08
C SER A 126 19.39 -2.58 10.72
N GLU A 127 19.81 -2.78 11.98
CA GLU A 127 19.40 -3.95 12.77
C GLU A 127 17.89 -3.99 13.05
N HIS A 128 17.25 -2.82 13.23
CA HIS A 128 15.82 -2.72 13.51
C HIS A 128 14.96 -3.16 12.33
N CYS A 129 15.45 -2.97 11.11
CA CYS A 129 14.76 -3.39 9.89
C CYS A 129 15.01 -4.87 9.56
N ASN A 130 16.11 -5.45 10.03
CA ASN A 130 16.52 -6.82 9.71
C ASN A 130 16.23 -7.83 10.85
N ASN A 131 15.27 -7.56 11.74
CA ASN A 131 14.97 -8.41 12.90
C ASN A 131 16.22 -8.76 13.76
N GLY A 132 17.16 -7.82 13.91
CA GLY A 132 18.41 -8.01 14.65
C GLY A 132 19.53 -8.74 13.90
N ILE A 133 19.34 -9.08 12.62
CA ILE A 133 20.36 -9.70 11.77
C ILE A 133 21.31 -8.63 11.23
N GLN A 134 22.60 -8.72 11.57
CA GLN A 134 23.64 -7.87 10.99
C GLN A 134 24.04 -8.41 9.60
N LEU A 135 23.92 -7.57 8.57
CA LEU A 135 24.47 -7.86 7.26
C LEU A 135 25.99 -7.54 7.24
N PRO A 136 26.81 -8.33 6.52
CA PRO A 136 28.25 -8.08 6.40
C PRO A 136 28.51 -6.67 5.86
N GLN A 137 29.34 -5.89 6.56
CA GLN A 137 29.79 -4.53 6.18
C GLN A 137 30.75 -4.53 4.98
N THR A 138 30.48 -5.38 3.97
CA THR A 138 31.19 -5.38 2.68
C THR A 138 30.63 -4.29 1.77
N ASN A 139 31.31 -3.93 0.68
CA ASN A 139 30.96 -2.84 -0.26
C ASN A 139 29.50 -2.83 -0.82
N LEU A 140 28.71 -3.87 -0.54
CA LEU A 140 27.28 -3.98 -0.86
C LEU A 140 26.34 -3.39 0.21
N SER A 141 26.86 -3.01 1.39
CA SER A 141 26.08 -2.69 2.59
C SER A 141 25.15 -1.48 2.49
N GLN A 142 25.23 -0.70 1.40
CA GLN A 142 24.37 0.45 1.12
C GLN A 142 23.95 0.55 -0.36
N ASP A 143 24.07 -0.51 -1.17
CA ASP A 143 23.62 -0.43 -2.56
C ASP A 143 22.09 -0.31 -2.62
N SER A 144 21.61 0.91 -2.83
CA SER A 144 20.18 1.22 -2.89
C SER A 144 19.45 0.44 -3.99
N LYS A 145 20.16 -0.10 -4.99
CA LYS A 145 19.59 -0.98 -6.03
C LYS A 145 19.09 -2.32 -5.49
N LEU A 146 19.62 -2.74 -4.34
CA LEU A 146 19.18 -3.92 -3.61
C LEU A 146 17.91 -3.64 -2.81
N VAL A 147 17.41 -2.41 -2.76
CA VAL A 147 16.18 -2.05 -2.03
C VAL A 147 15.15 -1.46 -2.98
N TYR A 148 14.05 -2.19 -3.17
CA TYR A 148 12.91 -1.77 -3.95
C TYR A 148 11.82 -1.17 -3.06
N VAL A 149 11.65 0.15 -3.11
CA VAL A 149 10.55 0.83 -2.41
C VAL A 149 9.30 0.86 -3.30
N GLN A 150 8.20 0.29 -2.80
CA GLN A 150 6.90 0.32 -3.44
C GLN A 150 5.94 1.18 -2.61
N LEU A 151 5.32 2.17 -3.24
CA LEU A 151 4.19 2.88 -2.66
C LEU A 151 2.93 2.05 -2.95
N LEU A 152 2.22 1.63 -1.91
CA LEU A 152 0.94 0.94 -2.06
C LEU A 152 -0.23 1.85 -1.69
N TRP A 153 -1.33 1.62 -2.38
CA TRP A 153 -2.63 2.23 -2.10
C TRP A 153 -3.63 1.25 -1.50
N ASP A 154 -3.24 -0.01 -1.36
CA ASP A 154 -3.99 -1.03 -0.63
C ASP A 154 -3.06 -1.87 0.23
N ASN A 155 -3.18 -1.73 1.55
CA ASN A 155 -2.61 -2.69 2.47
C ASN A 155 -3.70 -3.52 3.16
N ILE A 156 -3.79 -4.76 2.71
CA ILE A 156 -4.72 -5.77 3.20
C ILE A 156 -4.60 -5.96 4.72
N ASN A 157 -3.39 -5.86 5.28
CA ASN A 157 -3.14 -6.08 6.70
C ASN A 157 -3.68 -4.95 7.60
N LEU A 158 -4.09 -3.80 7.02
CA LEU A 158 -4.71 -2.71 7.77
C LEU A 158 -6.22 -2.88 7.93
N HIS A 159 -6.86 -3.72 7.10
CA HIS A 159 -8.31 -3.92 7.10
C HIS A 159 -8.71 -5.06 8.03
N GLN A 160 -9.91 -4.97 8.61
CA GLN A 160 -10.46 -6.01 9.52
C GLN A 160 -11.32 -7.04 8.79
N GLU A 161 -11.57 -6.83 7.50
CA GLU A 161 -12.31 -7.75 6.64
C GLU A 161 -11.54 -9.06 6.48
N SER A 162 -12.21 -10.18 6.78
CA SER A 162 -11.66 -11.53 6.56
C SER A 162 -11.54 -11.88 5.09
N GLU A 163 -12.38 -11.28 4.24
CA GLU A 163 -12.35 -11.49 2.80
C GLU A 163 -11.21 -10.70 2.15
N GLU A 164 -10.73 -11.19 1.01
CA GLU A 164 -9.70 -10.53 0.23
C GLU A 164 -10.28 -9.41 -0.65
N PRO A 165 -9.49 -8.36 -0.97
CA PRO A 165 -9.89 -7.36 -1.94
C PRO A 165 -10.33 -7.98 -3.28
N LEU A 166 -11.31 -7.37 -3.93
CA LEU A 166 -11.90 -7.90 -5.17
C LEU A 166 -10.88 -8.05 -6.30
N TYR A 167 -9.89 -7.15 -6.40
CA TYR A 167 -8.84 -7.26 -7.42
C TYR A 167 -7.93 -8.47 -7.20
N LEU A 168 -7.71 -8.91 -5.95
CA LEU A 168 -6.97 -10.15 -5.65
C LEU A 168 -7.82 -11.38 -5.91
N CYS A 169 -9.10 -11.32 -5.56
CA CYS A 169 -10.07 -12.35 -5.93
C CYS A 169 -10.06 -12.57 -7.46
N TRP A 170 -10.03 -11.49 -8.25
CA TRP A 170 -9.92 -11.57 -9.70
C TRP A 170 -8.61 -12.20 -10.19
N ARG A 171 -7.45 -11.78 -9.64
CA ARG A 171 -6.14 -12.37 -9.99
C ARG A 171 -6.12 -13.87 -9.71
N ARG A 172 -6.59 -14.28 -8.53
CA ARG A 172 -6.71 -15.69 -8.15
C ARG A 172 -7.59 -16.49 -9.11
N LEU A 173 -8.76 -15.95 -9.48
CA LEU A 173 -9.66 -16.61 -10.44
C LEU A 173 -9.03 -16.78 -11.82
N ARG A 174 -8.18 -15.83 -12.25
CA ARG A 174 -7.44 -15.90 -13.51
C ARG A 174 -6.31 -16.94 -13.46
N GLU A 175 -5.56 -16.97 -12.36
CA GLU A 175 -4.41 -17.88 -12.16
C GLU A 175 -4.83 -19.33 -11.94
N LYS A 176 -5.91 -19.58 -11.17
CA LYS A 176 -6.36 -20.92 -10.78
C LYS A 176 -7.42 -21.53 -11.70
N ARG A 177 -7.37 -21.25 -13.01
CA ARG A 177 -8.26 -21.90 -14.01
C ARG A 177 -8.13 -23.45 -14.06
N SER A 178 -7.25 -24.06 -13.26
CA SER A 178 -6.88 -25.47 -13.37
C SER A 178 -7.24 -26.38 -12.17
N THR A 179 -7.53 -25.90 -10.94
CA THR A 179 -7.50 -26.80 -9.76
C THR A 179 -8.40 -26.46 -8.54
N LEU A 180 -9.53 -25.75 -8.65
CA LEU A 180 -10.43 -25.54 -7.48
C LEU A 180 -11.90 -25.94 -7.73
N SER A 181 -12.52 -26.47 -6.66
CA SER A 181 -13.91 -26.96 -6.60
C SER A 181 -14.93 -25.91 -7.08
N PRO A 182 -15.95 -26.28 -7.89
CA PRO A 182 -16.87 -25.34 -8.54
C PRO A 182 -17.79 -24.52 -7.62
N VAL A 183 -17.98 -24.90 -6.35
CA VAL A 183 -19.14 -24.46 -5.56
C VAL A 183 -18.82 -23.26 -4.64
N ASP A 184 -17.64 -23.21 -4.03
CA ASP A 184 -17.34 -22.25 -2.94
C ASP A 184 -17.05 -20.81 -3.41
N HIS A 185 -16.97 -20.57 -4.72
CA HIS A 185 -16.63 -19.25 -5.28
C HIS A 185 -17.58 -18.75 -6.36
N GLN A 186 -18.74 -19.39 -6.54
CA GLN A 186 -19.68 -18.99 -7.60
C GLN A 186 -20.31 -17.62 -7.34
N GLU A 187 -20.62 -17.27 -6.09
CA GLU A 187 -21.14 -15.95 -5.71
C GLU A 187 -20.10 -14.85 -5.99
N THR A 188 -18.88 -14.99 -5.47
CA THR A 188 -17.77 -14.03 -5.69
C THR A 188 -17.47 -13.87 -7.17
N ARG A 189 -17.45 -14.97 -7.94
CA ARG A 189 -17.23 -14.93 -9.39
C ARG A 189 -18.36 -14.17 -10.09
N THR A 190 -19.61 -14.37 -9.68
CA THR A 190 -20.77 -13.67 -10.26
C THR A 190 -20.71 -12.17 -9.94
N LEU A 191 -20.40 -11.82 -8.69
CA LEU A 191 -20.20 -10.44 -8.25
C LEU A 191 -19.13 -9.73 -9.10
N LEU A 192 -17.93 -10.32 -9.17
CA LEU A 192 -16.81 -9.75 -9.93
C LEU A 192 -17.15 -9.54 -11.40
N ASN A 193 -17.72 -10.55 -12.07
CA ASN A 193 -18.10 -10.41 -13.49
C ASN A 193 -19.19 -9.37 -13.71
N THR A 194 -20.12 -9.23 -12.77
CA THR A 194 -21.17 -8.21 -12.84
C THR A 194 -20.56 -6.82 -12.74
N ILE A 195 -19.69 -6.58 -11.76
CA ILE A 195 -19.00 -5.30 -11.62
C ILE A 195 -18.20 -4.97 -12.88
N VAL A 196 -17.38 -5.91 -13.36
CA VAL A 196 -16.55 -5.70 -14.58
C VAL A 196 -17.42 -5.36 -15.79
N ARG A 197 -18.55 -6.06 -15.99
CA ARG A 197 -19.47 -5.78 -17.09
C ARG A 197 -20.12 -4.40 -16.95
N SER A 198 -20.54 -4.00 -15.75
CA SER A 198 -21.11 -2.66 -15.51
C SER A 198 -20.09 -1.56 -15.83
N ILE A 199 -18.83 -1.73 -15.43
CA ILE A 199 -17.76 -0.76 -15.75
C ILE A 199 -17.50 -0.68 -17.25
N GLN A 200 -17.55 -1.79 -17.99
CA GLN A 200 -17.43 -1.77 -19.46
C GLN A 200 -18.55 -0.99 -20.15
N THR A 201 -19.69 -0.79 -19.48
CA THR A 201 -20.81 0.04 -19.96
C THR A 201 -20.86 1.42 -19.31
N ASN A 202 -19.77 1.87 -18.66
CA ASN A 202 -19.66 3.12 -17.90
C ASN A 202 -20.69 3.26 -16.77
N ASP A 203 -21.17 2.14 -16.22
CA ASP A 203 -22.09 2.13 -15.08
C ASP A 203 -21.31 1.84 -13.79
N VAL A 204 -21.14 2.87 -12.98
CA VAL A 204 -20.50 2.79 -11.65
C VAL A 204 -21.55 2.68 -10.53
N TYR A 205 -22.80 3.05 -10.79
CA TYR A 205 -23.90 3.01 -9.81
C TYR A 205 -24.24 1.58 -9.40
N THR A 206 -24.32 0.66 -10.37
CA THR A 206 -24.58 -0.77 -10.09
C THR A 206 -23.50 -1.38 -9.20
N PRO A 207 -22.19 -1.24 -9.50
CA PRO A 207 -21.12 -1.68 -8.59
C PRO A 207 -21.23 -1.13 -7.17
N ILE A 208 -21.49 0.18 -7.00
CA ILE A 208 -21.64 0.79 -5.67
C ILE A 208 -22.76 0.08 -4.88
N ASN A 209 -23.91 -0.16 -5.52
CA ASN A 209 -25.04 -0.83 -4.89
C ASN A 209 -24.76 -2.29 -4.51
N LEU A 210 -24.03 -3.01 -5.35
CA LEU A 210 -23.62 -4.38 -5.05
C LEU A 210 -22.73 -4.41 -3.81
N LEU A 211 -21.77 -3.48 -3.69
CA LEU A 211 -20.89 -3.42 -2.51
C LEU A 211 -21.63 -2.97 -1.25
N ILE A 212 -22.57 -2.02 -1.34
CA ILE A 212 -23.46 -1.68 -0.22
C ILE A 212 -24.23 -2.91 0.27
N ARG A 213 -24.66 -3.79 -0.64
CA ARG A 213 -25.36 -5.03 -0.26
C ARG A 213 -24.45 -6.01 0.47
N GLU A 214 -23.19 -6.15 0.06
CA GLU A 214 -22.22 -6.99 0.78
C GLU A 214 -21.86 -6.40 2.15
N ILE A 215 -21.72 -5.07 2.26
CA ILE A 215 -21.53 -4.37 3.55
C ILE A 215 -22.68 -4.69 4.52
N LYS A 216 -23.93 -4.68 4.03
CA LYS A 216 -25.11 -5.03 4.83
C LYS A 216 -25.11 -6.47 5.35
N ARG A 217 -24.43 -7.40 4.66
CA ARG A 217 -24.31 -8.81 5.09
C ARG A 217 -23.35 -8.96 6.27
N HIS A 218 -22.44 -8.01 6.47
CA HIS A 218 -21.41 -8.07 7.51
C HIS A 218 -21.36 -6.77 8.36
N PRO A 219 -22.41 -6.49 9.16
CA PRO A 219 -22.54 -5.22 9.89
C PRO A 219 -21.52 -5.03 11.02
N ASP A 220 -20.85 -6.09 11.47
CA ASP A 220 -19.93 -6.07 12.61
C ASP A 220 -18.50 -5.57 12.25
N ILE A 221 -18.20 -5.37 10.97
CA ILE A 221 -16.87 -4.97 10.51
C ILE A 221 -16.70 -3.46 10.69
N LYS A 222 -15.88 -3.06 11.67
CA LYS A 222 -15.65 -1.65 12.02
C LYS A 222 -14.71 -0.92 11.06
N ARG A 223 -13.90 -1.64 10.30
CA ARG A 223 -12.94 -1.09 9.34
C ARG A 223 -12.98 -1.85 8.03
N GLN A 224 -13.69 -1.27 7.08
CA GLN A 224 -13.92 -1.80 5.74
C GLN A 224 -13.01 -1.13 4.69
N ARG A 225 -12.77 -1.82 3.58
CA ARG A 225 -12.10 -1.25 2.42
C ARG A 225 -13.01 -0.21 1.77
N SER A 226 -12.39 0.80 1.16
CA SER A 226 -13.13 1.84 0.43
C SER A 226 -13.82 1.24 -0.79
N VAL A 227 -15.14 1.43 -0.90
CA VAL A 227 -15.98 1.04 -2.05
C VAL A 227 -15.40 1.61 -3.34
N TYR A 228 -14.98 2.88 -3.31
CA TYR A 228 -14.30 3.53 -4.43
C TYR A 228 -13.03 2.75 -4.83
N ARG A 229 -12.17 2.41 -3.87
CA ARG A 229 -10.92 1.67 -4.14
C ARG A 229 -11.19 0.26 -4.66
N GLU A 230 -12.16 -0.45 -4.08
CA GLU A 230 -12.54 -1.80 -4.52
C GLU A 230 -12.95 -1.81 -6.00
N ILE A 231 -13.80 -0.88 -6.40
CA ILE A 231 -14.25 -0.76 -7.80
C ILE A 231 -13.11 -0.32 -8.71
N LEU A 232 -12.36 0.72 -8.33
CA LEU A 232 -11.25 1.25 -9.14
C LEU A 232 -10.15 0.18 -9.34
N PHE A 233 -9.72 -0.49 -8.28
CA PHE A 233 -8.63 -1.47 -8.36
C PHE A 233 -9.06 -2.72 -9.13
N LEU A 234 -10.30 -3.18 -8.93
CA LEU A 234 -10.85 -4.26 -9.74
C LEU A 234 -10.88 -3.84 -11.21
N SER A 235 -11.34 -2.63 -11.54
CA SER A 235 -11.41 -2.13 -12.92
C SER A 235 -10.02 -2.12 -13.57
N LEU A 236 -9.02 -1.56 -12.91
CA LEU A 236 -7.65 -1.49 -13.41
C LEU A 236 -7.02 -2.87 -13.63
N VAL A 237 -7.25 -3.81 -12.72
CA VAL A 237 -6.68 -5.17 -12.81
C VAL A 237 -7.45 -6.07 -13.79
N SER A 238 -8.76 -5.86 -13.94
CA SER A 238 -9.61 -6.70 -14.80
C SER A 238 -9.63 -6.28 -16.26
N LEU A 239 -9.62 -4.97 -16.51
CA LEU A 239 -9.72 -4.36 -17.83
C LEU A 239 -8.38 -3.85 -18.35
N GLY A 240 -7.37 -3.68 -17.50
CA GLY A 240 -6.05 -3.14 -17.87
C GLY A 240 -5.98 -1.63 -17.62
N LYS A 241 -4.86 -1.17 -17.08
CA LYS A 241 -4.65 0.25 -16.72
C LYS A 241 -4.72 1.17 -17.93
N GLU A 242 -4.28 0.67 -19.08
CA GLU A 242 -4.32 1.35 -20.37
C GLU A 242 -5.74 1.57 -20.91
N ASN A 243 -6.73 0.83 -20.41
CA ASN A 243 -8.11 0.88 -20.86
C ASN A 243 -9.02 1.68 -19.92
N ILE A 244 -8.50 2.16 -18.78
CA ILE A 244 -9.25 2.92 -17.79
C ILE A 244 -8.68 4.34 -17.70
N ASP A 245 -9.47 5.31 -18.16
CA ASP A 245 -9.24 6.72 -17.85
C ASP A 245 -9.72 6.99 -16.41
N ILE A 246 -8.77 7.21 -15.50
CA ILE A 246 -9.05 7.47 -14.08
C ILE A 246 -9.82 8.79 -13.92
N GLU A 247 -9.52 9.83 -14.71
CA GLU A 247 -10.25 11.10 -14.60
C GLU A 247 -11.71 10.92 -15.02
N ALA A 248 -11.97 10.08 -16.04
CA ALA A 248 -13.34 9.73 -16.42
C ALA A 248 -14.03 8.88 -15.35
N PHE A 249 -13.36 7.87 -14.83
CA PHE A 249 -13.87 7.04 -13.74
C PHE A 249 -14.26 7.87 -12.51
N ASP A 250 -13.42 8.83 -12.10
CA ASP A 250 -13.69 9.69 -10.94
C ASP A 250 -14.96 10.54 -11.13
N ARG A 251 -15.22 11.00 -12.35
CA ARG A 251 -16.44 11.74 -12.70
C ARG A 251 -17.66 10.84 -12.63
N GLU A 252 -17.60 9.64 -13.22
CA GLU A 252 -18.72 8.69 -13.20
C GLU A 252 -19.01 8.21 -11.77
N TYR A 253 -17.97 7.91 -10.98
CA TYR A 253 -18.13 7.54 -9.58
C TYR A 253 -18.77 8.68 -8.78
N LYS A 254 -18.36 9.93 -9.01
CA LYS A 254 -18.96 11.09 -8.34
C LYS A 254 -20.45 11.23 -8.70
N SER A 255 -20.80 11.18 -9.98
CA SER A 255 -22.19 11.26 -10.42
C SER A 255 -23.04 10.14 -9.80
N ALA A 256 -22.55 8.90 -9.84
CA ALA A 256 -23.22 7.75 -9.25
C ALA A 256 -23.37 7.87 -7.72
N TYR A 257 -22.37 8.43 -7.04
CA TYR A 257 -22.40 8.65 -5.59
C TYR A 257 -23.42 9.75 -5.21
N ASP A 258 -23.48 10.83 -5.99
CA ASP A 258 -24.41 11.95 -5.77
C ASP A 258 -25.88 11.53 -6.00
N GLU A 259 -26.12 10.48 -6.80
CA GLU A 259 -27.43 9.85 -7.01
C GLU A 259 -27.87 8.89 -5.90
N LEU A 260 -27.02 8.60 -4.90
CA LEU A 260 -27.37 7.69 -3.81
C LEU A 260 -28.42 8.30 -2.89
N SER A 261 -29.40 7.48 -2.53
CA SER A 261 -30.42 7.83 -1.54
C SER A 261 -29.82 7.96 -0.13
N PRO A 262 -30.47 8.72 0.77
CA PRO A 262 -30.06 8.81 2.17
C PRO A 262 -29.97 7.45 2.88
N ASP A 263 -30.76 6.46 2.47
CA ASP A 263 -30.71 5.11 3.05
C ASP A 263 -29.50 4.30 2.59
N GLN A 264 -29.01 4.53 1.37
CA GLN A 264 -27.76 3.94 0.89
C GLN A 264 -26.54 4.58 1.59
N LEU A 265 -26.54 5.90 1.73
CA LEU A 265 -25.43 6.66 2.34
C LEU A 265 -25.16 6.29 3.81
N LYS A 266 -26.14 5.75 4.54
CA LYS A 266 -25.96 5.28 5.93
C LYS A 266 -24.92 4.16 6.07
N PHE A 267 -24.68 3.41 5.00
CA PHE A 267 -23.73 2.29 4.98
C PHE A 267 -22.34 2.70 4.48
N LEU A 268 -22.19 3.94 3.99
CA LEU A 268 -20.93 4.44 3.45
C LEU A 268 -20.25 5.36 4.47
N HIS A 269 -18.92 5.34 4.44
CA HIS A 269 -18.06 6.14 5.28
C HIS A 269 -17.32 7.21 4.46
N GLN A 270 -16.59 8.10 5.16
CA GLN A 270 -15.83 9.15 4.49
C GLN A 270 -14.82 8.60 3.47
N ILE A 271 -14.31 7.39 3.68
CA ILE A 271 -13.37 6.72 2.77
C ILE A 271 -14.01 6.29 1.44
N ASP A 272 -15.34 6.25 1.36
CA ASP A 272 -16.11 5.87 0.17
C ASP A 272 -16.50 7.09 -0.67
N THR A 273 -16.27 8.29 -0.14
CA THR A 273 -16.58 9.53 -0.86
C THR A 273 -15.69 9.68 -2.11
N PRO A 274 -16.22 10.29 -3.19
CA PRO A 274 -15.43 10.56 -4.37
C PRO A 274 -14.17 11.38 -4.05
N PRO A 275 -13.05 11.16 -4.75
CA PRO A 275 -11.82 11.91 -4.51
C PRO A 275 -12.06 13.41 -4.72
N SER A 276 -11.66 14.22 -3.73
CA SER A 276 -11.75 15.68 -3.83
C SER A 276 -10.91 16.23 -4.99
N ASN A 277 -11.22 17.44 -5.48
CA ASN A 277 -10.45 18.10 -6.53
C ASN A 277 -8.94 18.16 -6.21
N ASN A 278 -8.58 18.38 -4.93
CA ASN A 278 -7.18 18.40 -4.52
C ASN A 278 -6.50 17.04 -4.69
N VAL A 279 -7.23 15.95 -4.43
CA VAL A 279 -6.73 14.58 -4.61
C VAL A 279 -6.58 14.26 -6.10
N GLN A 280 -7.56 14.64 -6.92
CA GLN A 280 -7.49 14.47 -8.37
C GLN A 280 -6.29 15.23 -8.97
N TRP A 281 -6.09 16.48 -8.56
CA TRP A 281 -4.90 17.26 -8.94
C TRP A 281 -3.59 16.61 -8.48
N CYS A 282 -3.55 16.04 -7.28
CA CYS A 282 -2.38 15.30 -6.82
C CYS A 282 -2.09 14.08 -7.71
N LEU A 283 -3.11 13.30 -8.09
CA LEU A 283 -2.95 12.15 -8.98
C LEU A 283 -2.46 12.57 -10.37
N LYS A 284 -2.91 13.74 -10.86
CA LYS A 284 -2.44 14.31 -12.12
C LYS A 284 -0.96 14.72 -12.07
N CYS A 285 -0.54 15.38 -10.98
CA CYS A 285 0.84 15.85 -10.83
C CYS A 285 1.83 14.75 -10.46
N PHE A 286 1.41 13.76 -9.66
CA PHE A 286 2.29 12.74 -9.10
C PHE A 286 2.08 11.33 -9.70
N GLY A 287 1.18 11.21 -10.67
CA GLY A 287 0.88 9.96 -11.35
C GLY A 287 -0.20 9.11 -10.65
N ALA A 288 -0.68 8.13 -11.41
CA ALA A 288 -1.73 7.21 -10.99
C ALA A 288 -1.28 6.28 -9.84
N PRO A 289 -2.23 5.74 -9.05
CA PRO A 289 -1.95 4.74 -8.03
C PRO A 289 -1.19 3.52 -8.58
N VAL A 290 -0.30 2.95 -7.77
CA VAL A 290 0.36 1.68 -8.03
C VAL A 290 -0.31 0.60 -7.17
N ILE A 291 -0.76 -0.49 -7.81
CA ILE A 291 -1.55 -1.59 -7.21
C ILE A 291 -0.80 -2.92 -7.34
#